data_AF-A0A925JY95-F1
#
_entry.id   AF-A0A925JY95-F1
#
_cell.length_a   1.000
_cell.length_b   1.000
_cell.length_c   1.000
_cell.angle_alpha   90.00
_cell.angle_beta   90.00
_cell.angle_gamma   90.00
#
_symmetry.space_group_name_H-M   'P 1'
#
loop_
_entity.id
_entity.type
_entity.pdbx_description
1 polymer ?
#
loop_
_entity_poly.entity_id
_entity_poly.type
_entity_poly.pdbx_seq_one_letter_code
_entity_poly.pdbx_strand_id
1 'polypeptide(L)'
;MDYPTWLDVVAVISVLVTVSLIVLALFEPGLAYKVDAPDDPVPDSPGFMRVVEAITDAKAHDKSTVEVLTNGEVYYEAELEAISKAERSVHIEAYIFQKGEVADRFVKTLTE
;
A
#
# COMPACT_ATOMS: atom_id res chain seq x y z
N MET A 1 -57.99 -26.89 1.34
CA MET A 1 -57.39 -25.79 2.13
C MET A 1 -57.84 -24.53 1.41
N ASP A 2 -58.96 -23.94 1.85
CA ASP A 2 -59.56 -22.80 1.15
C ASP A 2 -58.83 -21.52 1.57
N TYR A 3 -57.88 -21.11 0.75
CA TYR A 3 -57.23 -19.82 0.87
C TYR A 3 -57.59 -18.97 -0.35
N PRO A 4 -57.61 -17.64 -0.20
CA PRO A 4 -58.12 -16.77 -1.24
C PRO A 4 -57.15 -16.68 -2.44
N THR A 5 -57.69 -16.77 -3.65
CA THR A 5 -56.96 -16.86 -4.94
C THR A 5 -56.03 -15.69 -5.24
N TRP A 6 -56.19 -14.53 -4.57
CA TRP A 6 -55.26 -13.41 -4.71
C TRP A 6 -53.87 -13.75 -4.16
N LEU A 7 -53.77 -14.68 -3.20
CA LEU A 7 -52.48 -15.15 -2.68
C LEU A 7 -51.69 -15.92 -3.74
N ASP A 8 -52.36 -16.72 -4.59
CA ASP A 8 -51.71 -17.40 -5.70
C ASP A 8 -51.13 -16.40 -6.71
N VAL A 9 -51.89 -15.33 -6.99
CA VAL A 9 -51.45 -14.27 -7.91
C VAL A 9 -50.20 -13.57 -7.36
N VAL A 10 -50.20 -13.22 -6.07
CA VAL A 10 -49.03 -12.61 -5.42
C VAL A 10 -47.83 -13.55 -5.43
N ALA A 11 -48.02 -14.83 -5.11
CA ALA A 11 -46.96 -15.82 -5.09
C ALA A 11 -46.32 -15.99 -6.48
N VAL A 12 -47.14 -16.07 -7.54
CA VAL A 12 -46.63 -16.15 -8.92
C VAL A 12 -45.85 -14.90 -9.30
N ILE A 13 -46.35 -13.70 -8.95
CA ILE A 13 -45.63 -12.45 -9.19
C ILE A 13 -44.28 -12.44 -8.47
N SER A 14 -44.25 -12.83 -7.19
CA SER A 14 -43.01 -12.90 -6.41
C SER A 14 -42.00 -13.86 -7.03
N VAL A 15 -42.43 -15.06 -7.44
CA VAL A 15 -41.57 -16.04 -8.11
C VAL A 15 -41.01 -15.47 -9.42
N LEU A 16 -41.85 -14.83 -10.24
CA LEU A 16 -41.41 -14.23 -11.50
C LEU A 16 -40.38 -13.11 -11.29
N VAL A 17 -40.60 -12.24 -10.30
CA VAL A 17 -39.64 -11.18 -9.95
C VAL A 17 -38.32 -11.77 -9.46
N THR A 18 -38.35 -12.73 -8.54
CA THR A 18 -37.13 -13.37 -8.01
C THR A 18 -36.35 -14.08 -9.11
N VAL A 19 -37.02 -14.86 -9.96
CA VAL A 19 -36.37 -15.53 -11.10
C VAL A 19 -35.76 -14.49 -12.05
N SER A 20 -36.46 -13.39 -12.31
CA SER A 20 -35.94 -12.31 -13.16
C SER A 20 -34.70 -11.65 -12.56
N LEU A 21 -34.70 -11.38 -11.25
CA LEU A 21 -33.54 -10.81 -10.55
C LEU A 21 -32.34 -11.77 -10.56
N ILE A 22 -32.58 -13.08 -10.40
CA ILE A 22 -31.52 -14.09 -10.50
C ILE A 22 -30.94 -14.11 -11.92
N VAL A 23 -31.79 -14.07 -12.94
CA VAL A 23 -31.34 -14.03 -14.34
C VAL A 23 -30.53 -12.76 -14.61
N LEU A 24 -30.98 -11.60 -14.17
CA LEU A 24 -30.21 -10.35 -14.30
C LEU A 24 -28.87 -10.46 -13.56
N ALA A 25 -28.86 -10.89 -12.30
CA ALA A 25 -27.62 -11.02 -11.54
C ALA A 25 -26.60 -11.99 -12.15
N LEU A 26 -27.06 -13.05 -12.83
CA LEU A 26 -26.18 -14.07 -13.45
C LEU A 26 -25.75 -13.73 -14.88
N PHE A 27 -26.58 -13.00 -15.64
CA PHE A 27 -26.39 -12.79 -17.07
C PHE A 27 -26.29 -11.32 -17.49
N GLU A 28 -26.41 -10.37 -16.57
CA GLU A 28 -26.14 -8.96 -16.86
C GLU A 28 -24.65 -8.81 -17.24
N PRO A 29 -24.34 -8.11 -18.35
CA PRO A 29 -22.96 -7.81 -18.69
C PRO A 29 -22.31 -7.12 -17.49
N GLY A 30 -21.21 -7.68 -17.00
CA GLY A 30 -20.45 -7.02 -15.93
C GLY A 30 -20.17 -5.57 -16.32
N LEU A 31 -20.29 -4.65 -15.37
CA LEU A 31 -19.93 -3.26 -15.63
C LEU A 31 -18.54 -3.24 -16.27
N ALA A 32 -18.42 -2.54 -17.40
CA ALA A 32 -17.15 -2.33 -18.05
C ALA A 32 -16.32 -1.40 -17.16
N TYR A 33 -15.69 -1.98 -16.12
CA TYR A 33 -14.84 -1.29 -15.18
C TYR A 33 -13.51 -0.98 -15.89
N LYS A 34 -13.56 -0.01 -16.80
CA LYS A 34 -12.37 0.57 -17.41
C LYS A 34 -11.88 1.64 -16.45
N VAL A 35 -10.88 1.26 -15.66
CA VAL A 35 -10.03 2.25 -15.02
C VAL A 35 -9.06 2.70 -16.10
N ASP A 36 -9.32 3.87 -16.68
CA ASP A 36 -8.28 4.54 -17.44
C ASP A 36 -7.10 4.72 -16.48
N ALA A 37 -5.90 4.36 -16.92
CA ALA A 37 -4.71 4.74 -16.17
C ALA A 37 -4.81 6.25 -15.97
N PRO A 38 -4.67 6.76 -14.72
CA PRO A 38 -4.52 8.20 -14.53
C PRO A 38 -3.43 8.68 -15.49
N ASP A 39 -3.50 9.94 -15.92
CA ASP A 39 -2.28 10.62 -16.36
C ASP A 39 -1.35 10.58 -15.13
N ASP A 40 -0.52 9.53 -15.03
CA ASP A 40 0.27 9.24 -13.85
C ASP A 40 1.00 10.53 -13.49
N PRO A 41 0.90 11.00 -12.22
CA PRO A 41 1.66 12.17 -11.86
C PRO A 41 3.12 11.83 -12.12
N VAL A 42 3.71 12.51 -13.11
CA VAL A 42 5.13 12.39 -13.45
C VAL A 42 5.93 12.42 -12.14
N PRO A 43 6.95 11.59 -11.94
CA PRO A 43 7.68 11.50 -10.67
C PRO A 43 8.10 12.86 -10.08
N ASP A 44 8.34 13.85 -10.94
CA ASP A 44 8.72 15.22 -10.56
C ASP A 44 7.55 16.22 -10.47
N SER A 45 6.31 15.75 -10.62
CA SER A 45 5.13 16.59 -10.53
C SER A 45 4.70 16.80 -9.07
N PRO A 46 4.16 17.97 -8.71
CA PRO A 46 3.59 18.19 -7.38
C PRO A 46 2.45 17.20 -7.03
N GLY A 47 1.81 16.59 -8.04
CA GLY A 47 0.79 15.57 -7.84
C GLY A 47 1.35 14.25 -7.30
N PHE A 48 2.58 13.91 -7.67
CA PHE A 48 3.20 12.64 -7.29
C PHE A 48 3.43 12.59 -5.78
N MET A 49 4.05 13.63 -5.22
CA MET A 49 4.29 13.71 -3.78
C MET A 49 2.99 13.65 -2.96
N ARG A 50 1.90 14.27 -3.42
CA ARG A 50 0.60 14.17 -2.72
C ARG A 50 0.06 12.74 -2.68
N VAL A 51 0.26 11.97 -3.75
CA VAL A 51 -0.12 10.56 -3.79
C VAL A 51 0.75 9.75 -2.83
N VAL A 52 2.07 9.98 -2.85
CA VAL A 52 3.01 9.33 -1.92
C VAL A 52 2.59 9.61 -0.47
N GLU A 53 2.34 10.87 -0.12
CA GLU A 53 1.91 11.24 1.23
C GLU A 53 0.62 10.53 1.67
N ALA A 54 -0.34 10.41 0.75
CA ALA A 54 -1.62 9.77 1.03
C ALA A 54 -1.51 8.25 1.22
N ILE A 55 -0.66 7.57 0.44
CA ILE A 55 -0.51 6.10 0.54
C ILE A 55 0.39 5.69 1.70
N THR A 56 1.34 6.53 2.11
CA THR A 56 2.24 6.25 3.24
C THR A 56 1.73 6.77 4.58
N ASP A 57 0.65 7.56 4.58
CA ASP A 57 0.18 8.32 5.75
C ASP A 57 1.31 9.15 6.40
N ALA A 58 2.18 9.73 5.56
CA ALA A 58 3.37 10.47 6.01
C ALA A 58 3.50 11.76 5.20
N LYS A 59 3.79 12.89 5.86
CA LYS A 59 3.93 14.18 5.18
C LYS A 59 5.34 14.35 4.62
N ALA A 60 5.42 14.86 3.39
CA ALA A 60 6.66 15.38 2.85
C ALA A 60 6.98 16.71 3.52
N HIS A 61 8.26 16.92 3.81
CA HIS A 61 8.75 18.15 4.40
C HIS A 61 9.72 18.83 3.43
N ASP A 62 9.42 20.06 3.02
CA ASP A 62 10.23 20.83 2.06
C ASP A 62 11.65 21.16 2.56
N LYS A 63 11.93 20.92 3.84
CA LYS A 63 13.24 21.14 4.47
C LYS A 63 14.05 19.85 4.63
N SER A 64 13.53 18.72 4.15
CA SER A 64 14.27 17.45 4.15
C SER A 64 15.30 17.45 3.03
N THR A 65 16.47 16.89 3.32
CA THR A 65 17.51 16.61 2.33
C THR A 65 17.51 15.12 2.06
N VAL A 66 17.56 14.75 0.78
CA VAL A 66 17.72 13.37 0.35
C VAL A 66 19.03 13.27 -0.42
N GLU A 67 19.87 12.33 -0.01
CA GLU A 67 21.12 12.00 -0.69
C GLU A 67 21.05 10.53 -1.15
N VAL A 68 21.41 10.28 -2.41
CA VAL A 68 21.41 8.94 -2.98
C VAL A 68 22.79 8.32 -2.81
N LEU A 69 22.91 7.41 -1.85
CA LEU A 69 24.14 6.64 -1.60
C LEU A 69 24.08 5.30 -2.33
N THR A 70 24.88 5.17 -3.40
CA THR A 70 24.84 3.99 -4.27
C THR A 70 25.87 2.96 -3.83
N ASN A 71 25.43 1.70 -3.67
CA ASN A 71 26.23 0.53 -3.25
C ASN A 71 26.72 0.56 -1.80
N GLY A 72 27.07 -0.63 -1.30
CA GLY A 72 27.45 -0.86 0.10
C GLY A 72 28.71 -0.12 0.53
N GLU A 73 29.66 0.06 -0.38
CA GLU A 73 30.90 0.77 -0.09
C GLU A 73 30.67 2.25 0.28
N VAL A 74 29.53 2.80 -0.11
CA VAL A 74 29.14 4.18 0.19
C VAL A 74 28.17 4.23 1.36
N TYR A 75 27.07 3.47 1.32
CA TYR A 75 26.04 3.61 2.35
C TYR A 75 26.47 3.01 3.70
N TYR A 76 27.27 1.94 3.75
CA TYR A 76 27.73 1.40 5.03
C TYR A 76 28.68 2.35 5.77
N GLU A 77 29.54 3.07 5.04
CA GLU A 77 30.43 4.06 5.66
C GLU A 77 29.63 5.23 6.24
N ALA A 78 28.64 5.73 5.50
CA ALA A 78 27.77 6.81 5.98
C ALA A 78 26.92 6.38 7.20
N GLU A 79 26.39 5.16 7.19
CA GLU A 79 25.66 4.60 8.34
C GLU A 79 26.55 4.50 9.58
N LEU A 80 27.76 3.94 9.45
CA LEU A 80 28.70 3.82 10.57
C LEU A 80 29.14 5.19 11.12
N GLU A 81 29.39 6.17 10.25
CA GLU A 81 29.69 7.54 10.66
C GLU A 81 28.50 8.15 11.42
N ALA A 82 27.27 7.99 10.93
CA ALA A 82 26.08 8.47 11.60
C ALA A 82 25.88 7.83 12.99
N ILE A 83 26.12 6.51 13.11
CA ILE A 83 26.06 5.80 14.40
C ILE A 83 27.11 6.36 15.36
N SER A 84 28.37 6.52 14.91
CA SER A 84 29.45 7.04 15.78
C SER A 84 29.21 8.46 16.30
N LYS A 85 28.44 9.27 15.58
CA LYS A 85 28.10 10.65 15.97
C LYS A 85 26.79 10.74 16.75
N ALA A 86 26.05 9.65 16.93
CA ALA A 86 24.78 9.66 17.61
C ALA A 86 24.95 9.84 19.12
N GLU A 87 24.33 10.88 19.69
CA GLU A 87 24.51 11.22 21.11
C GLU A 87 23.48 10.55 22.04
N ARG A 88 22.30 10.17 21.52
CA ARG A 88 21.15 9.78 22.36
C ARG A 88 20.57 8.41 22.04
N SER A 89 20.34 8.13 20.76
CA SER A 89 19.64 6.92 20.33
C SER A 89 19.98 6.58 18.90
N VAL A 90 20.09 5.28 18.64
CA VAL A 90 20.26 4.71 17.29
C VAL A 90 19.12 3.72 17.08
N HIS A 91 18.39 3.87 15.98
CA HIS A 91 17.33 2.95 15.56
C HIS A 91 17.78 2.24 14.29
N ILE A 92 17.78 0.90 14.30
CA ILE A 92 18.22 0.08 13.17
C ILE A 92 17.15 -0.97 12.90
N GLU A 93 16.77 -1.09 11.63
CA GLU A 93 15.92 -2.14 11.12
C GLU A 93 16.62 -2.78 9.91
N ALA A 94 16.89 -4.08 10.00
CA ALA A 94 17.50 -4.84 8.92
C ALA A 94 16.78 -6.18 8.76
N TYR A 95 16.42 -6.54 7.53
CA TYR A 95 15.80 -7.84 7.25
C TYR A 95 16.75 -9.00 7.56
N ILE A 96 18.04 -8.82 7.24
CA ILE A 96 19.10 -9.78 7.53
C ILE A 96 20.29 -9.04 8.12
N PHE A 97 20.68 -9.40 9.34
CA PHE A 97 21.93 -8.99 9.95
C PHE A 97 22.81 -10.24 10.12
N GLN A 98 23.61 -10.52 9.09
CA GLN A 98 24.43 -11.73 9.02
C GLN A 98 25.86 -11.44 9.43
N LYS A 99 26.48 -12.40 10.12
CA LYS A 99 27.90 -12.36 10.45
C LYS A 99 28.78 -12.11 9.21
N GLY A 100 29.67 -11.15 9.31
CA GLY A 100 30.60 -10.74 8.28
C GLY A 100 31.33 -9.47 8.70
N GLU A 101 32.29 -9.02 7.88
CA GLU A 101 33.13 -7.86 8.19
C GLU A 101 32.32 -6.60 8.49
N VAL A 102 31.29 -6.31 7.69
CA VAL A 102 30.42 -5.15 7.91
C VAL A 102 29.64 -5.30 9.22
N ALA A 103 29.07 -6.47 9.51
CA ALA A 103 28.33 -6.68 10.75
C ALA A 103 29.22 -6.51 11.99
N ASP A 104 30.47 -6.99 11.93
CA ASP A 104 31.44 -6.82 13.02
C ASP A 104 31.74 -5.32 13.25
N ARG A 105 31.83 -4.52 12.18
CA ARG A 105 32.00 -3.06 12.27
C ARG A 105 30.78 -2.37 12.89
N PHE A 106 29.57 -2.74 12.48
CA PHE A 106 28.33 -2.21 13.08
C PHE A 106 28.25 -2.50 14.57
N VAL A 107 28.46 -3.76 14.97
CA VAL A 107 28.44 -4.16 16.39
C VAL A 107 29.48 -3.38 17.18
N LYS A 108 30.69 -3.23 16.62
CA LYS A 108 31.74 -2.43 17.26
C LYS A 108 31.28 -0.99 17.49
N THR A 109 30.84 -0.28 16.44
CA THR A 109 30.43 1.13 16.56
C THR A 109 29.21 1.33 17.46
N LEU A 110 28.29 0.36 17.54
CA LEU A 110 27.13 0.40 18.43
C LEU A 110 27.46 0.17 19.91
N THR A 111 28.63 -0.39 20.21
CA THR A 111 29.02 -0.80 21.58
C THR A 111 30.20 -0.01 22.14
N GLU A 112 30.74 0.94 21.37
CA GLU A 112 31.68 1.97 21.83
C GLU A 112 30.99 2.98 22.75
#